data_AF-A0A518AT70-F1
#
_entry.id   AF-A0A518AT70-F1
#
_cell.length_a   1.000
_cell.length_b   1.000
_cell.length_c   1.000
_cell.angle_alpha   90.00
_cell.angle_beta   90.00
_cell.angle_gamma   90.00
#
_symmetry.space_group_name_H-M   'P 1'
#
loop_
_entity.id
_entity.type
_entity.pdbx_description
1 polymer ?
#
loop_
_entity_poly.entity_id
_entity_poly.type
_entity_poly.pdbx_seq_one_letter_code
_entity_poly.pdbx_strand_id
1 'polypeptide(L)'
;MMKSLDDGSRAASALFEIDWSEDFACRTNPPMFTAFLREQVPVLEYVDWKITAVRPGEVETVLPLNPNSTNQHFTHQAALIVLSADYSGGAALASLFLGWPVIGVHPVDSQKSVSMWLLKAEMKYVRPSTGDLTVKASVDSDRHERIQKRFLQGKPVIETITMQFMNGDELIAEGTCTYFARQSTALQTNGINNGKINSLYALKLTSSAEMIAGVRAQENGTLFSDPYAETMAGQHGVAVASRFCQRTPQLGPMVAARTRHLDELMHRFMQSGGRHIVNIGVGWDMRLFRLNPPEGTTFYELDFPSTLDERTVRLEKNNFKIPKGIARVPLPIDLRCMTLPDVLDGVVPKDEPILFVWEGMSMYFEEPDTLRILGEIKSMLTHSDSMLWFDLVDREPVVNPAAFPESIQNFMHGMQILGEPFVFGSDAPQELLEKAGLRCLDVVTSDVYFPETTDPLFSIYQFCTAAGAATETHHVPKAFRRPDLPHKVPTVPRGQVVVDNSQSSASTS
;
A
#
# COMPACT_ATOMS: atom_id res chain seq x y z
N MET A 1 10.59 -34.68 39.25
CA MET A 1 9.70 -35.31 38.26
C MET A 1 8.78 -34.23 37.70
N MET A 2 9.23 -33.55 36.66
CA MET A 2 8.40 -32.65 35.84
C MET A 2 7.39 -33.53 35.10
N LYS A 3 6.10 -33.32 35.34
CA LYS A 3 5.05 -33.81 34.45
C LYS A 3 4.83 -32.74 33.40
N SER A 4 5.03 -33.12 32.14
CA SER A 4 4.65 -32.35 30.97
C SER A 4 3.17 -32.02 31.05
N LEU A 5 2.86 -30.72 31.05
CA LEU A 5 1.54 -30.21 30.69
C LEU A 5 1.54 -30.07 29.17
N ASP A 6 1.32 -31.19 28.52
CA ASP A 6 1.05 -31.28 27.09
C ASP A 6 -0.18 -32.18 26.98
N ASP A 7 -1.36 -31.56 26.92
CA ASP A 7 -2.53 -31.96 26.12
C ASP A 7 -3.73 -31.03 26.42
N GLY A 8 -4.41 -30.57 25.38
CA GLY A 8 -5.68 -29.84 25.50
C GLY A 8 -5.93 -28.75 24.45
N SER A 9 -6.48 -29.16 23.31
CA SER A 9 -7.18 -28.37 22.26
C SER A 9 -6.36 -27.69 21.14
N ARG A 10 -5.79 -28.51 20.24
CA ARG A 10 -5.61 -28.08 18.84
C ARG A 10 -6.91 -28.28 18.06
N ALA A 11 -7.82 -27.31 18.14
CA ALA A 11 -8.99 -27.28 17.26
C ALA A 11 -8.56 -26.73 15.88
N ALA A 12 -8.34 -27.62 14.91
CA ALA A 12 -8.35 -27.19 13.51
C ALA A 12 -9.77 -26.71 13.19
N SER A 13 -9.93 -25.43 12.84
CA SER A 13 -11.24 -24.92 12.43
C SER A 13 -11.53 -25.43 11.02
N ALA A 14 -12.53 -26.31 10.89
CA ALA A 14 -12.99 -26.82 9.59
C ALA A 14 -13.51 -25.73 8.63
N LEU A 15 -13.54 -24.47 9.08
CA LEU A 15 -13.96 -23.32 8.30
C LEU A 15 -12.81 -22.70 7.48
N PHE A 16 -11.54 -22.93 7.83
CA PHE A 16 -10.39 -22.35 7.15
C PHE A 16 -9.51 -23.42 6.49
N GLU A 17 -8.76 -23.00 5.47
CA GLU A 17 -7.88 -23.87 4.69
C GLU A 17 -6.58 -24.22 5.43
N ILE A 18 -6.17 -23.39 6.41
CA ILE A 18 -4.98 -23.61 7.23
C ILE A 18 -5.35 -23.95 8.67
N ASP A 19 -4.47 -24.68 9.36
CA ASP A 19 -4.70 -25.01 10.77
C ASP A 19 -4.12 -23.95 11.74
N TRP A 20 -4.50 -24.07 13.02
CA TRP A 20 -4.04 -23.14 14.06
C TRP A 20 -2.52 -23.15 14.23
N SER A 21 -1.86 -24.29 14.05
CA SER A 21 -0.42 -24.39 14.28
C SER A 21 0.39 -23.67 13.21
N GLU A 22 -0.08 -23.74 11.96
CA GLU A 22 0.48 -22.97 10.84
C GLU A 22 0.26 -21.47 11.04
N ASP A 23 -0.97 -21.04 11.38
CA ASP A 23 -1.29 -19.63 11.63
C ASP A 23 -0.54 -19.06 12.85
N PHE A 24 -0.36 -19.88 13.89
CA PHE A 24 0.44 -19.53 15.05
C PHE A 24 1.91 -19.34 14.69
N ALA A 25 2.48 -20.22 13.87
CA ALA A 25 3.88 -20.13 13.49
C ALA A 25 4.20 -18.89 12.64
N CYS A 26 3.22 -18.31 11.94
CA CYS A 26 3.45 -17.19 11.03
C CYS A 26 2.93 -15.84 11.55
N ARG A 27 1.76 -15.81 12.20
CA ARG A 27 1.00 -14.58 12.43
C ARG A 27 0.69 -14.32 13.90
N THR A 28 0.28 -15.36 14.63
CA THR A 28 -0.24 -15.21 15.99
C THR A 28 0.74 -15.63 17.10
N ASN A 29 1.99 -15.93 16.76
CA ASN A 29 3.09 -16.15 17.71
C ASN A 29 3.30 -14.89 18.60
N PRO A 30 3.31 -14.98 19.95
CA PRO A 30 3.35 -13.80 20.80
C PRO A 30 4.55 -12.86 20.59
N PRO A 31 5.81 -13.35 20.52
CA PRO A 31 6.96 -12.52 20.15
C PRO A 31 6.80 -11.79 18.81
N MET A 32 6.41 -12.49 17.75
CA MET A 32 6.27 -11.88 16.42
C MET A 32 5.11 -10.90 16.36
N PHE A 33 3.95 -11.26 16.90
CA PHE A 33 2.78 -10.39 16.92
C PHE A 33 3.04 -9.13 17.76
N THR A 34 3.77 -9.26 18.87
CA THR A 34 4.27 -8.10 19.63
C THR A 34 5.16 -7.21 18.78
N ALA A 35 6.12 -7.80 18.05
CA ALA A 35 7.03 -7.05 17.19
C ALA A 35 6.26 -6.26 16.12
N PHE A 36 5.34 -6.91 15.40
CA PHE A 36 4.48 -6.27 14.40
C PHE A 36 3.66 -5.11 14.95
N LEU A 37 3.03 -5.29 16.12
CA LEU A 37 2.26 -4.23 16.76
C LEU A 37 3.13 -3.06 17.22
N ARG A 38 4.28 -3.33 17.84
CA ARG A 38 5.23 -2.28 18.27
C ARG A 38 5.79 -1.50 17.09
N GLU A 39 6.08 -2.19 16.01
CA GLU A 39 6.46 -1.59 14.75
C GLU A 39 5.35 -0.64 14.26
N GLN A 40 4.09 -1.05 14.27
CA GLN A 40 3.00 -0.20 13.78
C GLN A 40 2.56 0.89 14.75
N VAL A 41 2.82 0.71 16.04
CA VAL A 41 2.31 1.55 17.11
C VAL A 41 3.46 1.85 18.09
N PRO A 42 4.31 2.84 17.78
CA PRO A 42 5.54 3.10 18.55
C PRO A 42 5.31 3.36 20.04
N VAL A 43 4.12 3.82 20.43
CA VAL A 43 3.78 3.99 21.84
C VAL A 43 3.76 2.65 22.60
N LEU A 44 3.43 1.53 21.94
CA LEU A 44 3.50 0.19 22.55
C LEU A 44 4.96 -0.22 22.84
N GLU A 45 5.88 0.13 21.95
CA GLU A 45 7.32 -0.08 22.17
C GLU A 45 7.82 0.81 23.31
N TYR A 46 7.45 2.10 23.28
CA TYR A 46 7.85 3.08 24.27
C TYR A 46 7.47 2.69 25.71
N VAL A 47 6.30 2.08 25.89
CA VAL A 47 5.83 1.60 27.20
C VAL A 47 6.16 0.13 27.48
N ASP A 48 6.91 -0.53 26.61
CA ASP A 48 7.27 -1.96 26.69
C ASP A 48 6.06 -2.91 26.81
N TRP A 49 4.94 -2.58 26.17
CA TRP A 49 3.76 -3.45 26.11
C TRP A 49 4.02 -4.70 25.27
N LYS A 50 3.60 -5.89 25.72
CA LYS A 50 3.84 -7.15 25.00
C LYS A 50 2.73 -8.17 25.16
N ILE A 51 2.58 -9.03 24.16
CA ILE A 51 1.72 -10.21 24.21
C ILE A 51 2.50 -11.37 24.86
N THR A 52 1.91 -12.01 25.86
CA THR A 52 2.51 -13.15 26.57
C THR A 52 1.92 -14.49 26.12
N ALA A 53 0.65 -14.51 25.72
CA ALA A 53 0.01 -15.70 25.19
C ALA A 53 -1.07 -15.35 24.16
N VAL A 54 -1.24 -16.23 23.16
CA VAL A 54 -2.31 -16.16 22.16
C VAL A 54 -2.92 -17.56 22.01
N ARG A 55 -4.26 -17.62 22.06
CA ARG A 55 -5.09 -18.80 21.81
C ARG A 55 -6.27 -18.37 20.92
N PRO A 56 -7.00 -19.29 20.27
CA PRO A 56 -8.19 -18.93 19.51
C PRO A 56 -9.20 -18.15 20.37
N GLY A 57 -9.41 -16.88 20.03
CA GLY A 57 -10.32 -15.97 20.72
C GLY A 57 -9.81 -15.43 22.06
N GLU A 58 -8.58 -15.72 22.49
CA GLU A 58 -8.04 -15.30 23.79
C GLU A 58 -6.60 -14.81 23.69
N VAL A 59 -6.32 -13.67 24.30
CA VAL A 59 -4.98 -13.07 24.34
C VAL A 59 -4.66 -12.62 25.76
N GLU A 60 -3.44 -12.90 26.19
CA GLU A 60 -2.86 -12.34 27.40
C GLU A 60 -1.72 -11.38 27.03
N THR A 61 -1.72 -10.21 27.65
CA THR A 61 -0.71 -9.17 27.44
C THR A 61 -0.24 -8.59 28.76
N VAL A 62 0.89 -7.90 28.73
CA VAL A 62 1.43 -7.15 29.87
C VAL A 62 1.67 -5.71 29.46
N LEU A 63 1.09 -4.79 30.22
CA LEU A 63 1.45 -3.37 30.26
C LEU A 63 2.33 -3.16 31.51
N PRO A 64 3.67 -3.13 31.36
CA PRO A 64 4.55 -3.08 32.51
C PRO A 64 4.50 -1.74 33.23
N LEU A 65 4.82 -1.74 34.52
CA LEU A 65 5.09 -0.53 35.29
C LEU A 65 6.53 -0.09 35.05
N ASN A 66 6.71 1.02 34.35
CA ASN A 66 8.01 1.58 34.06
C ASN A 66 7.95 3.13 34.04
N PRO A 67 9.09 3.84 33.91
CA PRO A 67 9.09 5.31 33.88
C PRO A 67 8.20 5.93 32.79
N ASN A 68 7.98 5.22 31.68
CA ASN A 68 7.20 5.70 30.54
C ASN A 68 5.69 5.45 30.70
N SER A 69 5.31 4.51 31.56
CA SER A 69 3.92 4.13 31.80
C SER A 69 3.35 4.70 33.11
N THR A 70 4.20 5.24 33.99
CA THR A 70 3.81 5.77 35.31
C THR A 70 3.73 7.30 35.37
N ASN A 71 3.04 7.84 36.38
CA ASN A 71 3.22 9.22 36.84
C ASN A 71 3.28 9.29 38.38
N GLN A 72 3.41 10.49 38.94
CA GLN A 72 3.58 10.70 40.39
C GLN A 72 2.35 10.35 41.26
N HIS A 73 1.18 10.08 40.66
CA HIS A 73 -0.08 9.91 41.37
C HIS A 73 -0.78 8.56 41.10
N PHE A 74 -0.52 7.89 39.97
CA PHE A 74 -1.12 6.60 39.59
C PHE A 74 -0.21 5.81 38.67
N THR A 75 -0.50 4.52 38.53
CA THR A 75 0.47 3.57 38.00
C THR A 75 0.35 3.26 36.52
N HIS A 76 -0.77 3.61 35.88
CA HIS A 76 -0.93 3.66 34.43
C HIS A 76 -1.98 4.71 34.12
N GLN A 77 -1.74 5.59 33.15
CA GLN A 77 -2.74 6.59 32.76
C GLN A 77 -3.92 5.91 32.06
N ALA A 78 -5.13 6.45 32.19
CA ALA A 78 -6.33 5.90 31.55
C ALA A 78 -6.14 5.66 30.03
N ALA A 79 -5.38 6.53 29.36
CA ALA A 79 -5.03 6.37 27.94
C ALA A 79 -4.23 5.09 27.67
N LEU A 80 -3.25 4.73 28.52
CA LEU A 80 -2.43 3.52 28.36
C LEU A 80 -3.23 2.25 28.66
N ILE A 81 -4.17 2.32 29.61
CA ILE A 81 -5.06 1.20 29.91
C ILE A 81 -6.01 0.95 28.74
N VAL A 82 -6.59 2.00 28.15
CA VAL A 82 -7.43 1.89 26.95
C VAL A 82 -6.60 1.43 25.73
N LEU A 83 -5.36 1.90 25.59
CA LEU A 83 -4.45 1.41 24.55
C LEU A 83 -4.20 -0.09 24.69
N SER A 84 -3.87 -0.55 25.91
CA SER A 84 -3.69 -1.98 26.19
C SER A 84 -4.97 -2.78 25.96
N ALA A 85 -6.14 -2.21 26.31
CA ALA A 85 -7.45 -2.80 26.04
C ALA A 85 -7.68 -3.03 24.53
N ASP A 86 -7.41 -2.02 23.72
CA ASP A 86 -7.59 -2.03 22.27
C ASP A 86 -6.74 -3.13 21.62
N TYR A 87 -5.43 -3.12 21.84
CA TYR A 87 -4.56 -4.09 21.19
C TYR A 87 -4.73 -5.52 21.73
N SER A 88 -5.08 -5.70 23.01
CA SER A 88 -5.39 -7.03 23.56
C SER A 88 -6.69 -7.59 22.95
N GLY A 89 -7.73 -6.75 22.86
CA GLY A 89 -9.01 -7.16 22.27
C GLY A 89 -8.90 -7.42 20.77
N GLY A 90 -8.31 -6.48 20.02
CA GLY A 90 -8.08 -6.62 18.59
C GLY A 90 -7.31 -7.88 18.25
N ALA A 91 -6.25 -8.20 19.01
CA ALA A 91 -5.49 -9.45 18.87
C ALA A 91 -6.34 -10.70 19.17
N ALA A 92 -7.18 -10.66 20.22
CA ALA A 92 -8.08 -11.76 20.54
C ALA A 92 -9.08 -12.04 19.41
N LEU A 93 -9.68 -11.02 18.81
CA LEU A 93 -10.57 -11.22 17.66
C LEU A 93 -9.80 -11.66 16.40
N ALA A 94 -8.64 -11.06 16.13
CA ALA A 94 -7.81 -11.41 14.97
C ALA A 94 -7.32 -12.87 14.99
N SER A 95 -7.16 -13.46 16.18
CA SER A 95 -6.81 -14.89 16.32
C SER A 95 -7.90 -15.83 15.81
N LEU A 96 -9.15 -15.36 15.62
CA LEU A 96 -10.24 -16.18 15.07
C LEU A 96 -10.23 -16.24 13.53
N PHE A 97 -9.47 -15.39 12.84
CA PHE A 97 -9.44 -15.30 11.38
C PHE A 97 -8.19 -15.98 10.80
N LEU A 98 -8.14 -17.32 10.87
CA LEU A 98 -6.95 -18.10 10.49
C LEU A 98 -6.55 -17.87 9.03
N GLY A 99 -5.28 -17.51 8.81
CA GLY A 99 -4.73 -17.26 7.47
C GLY A 99 -5.13 -15.93 6.86
N TRP A 100 -5.77 -15.05 7.63
CA TRP A 100 -6.13 -13.70 7.19
C TRP A 100 -5.34 -12.66 7.99
N PRO A 101 -4.23 -12.11 7.43
CA PRO A 101 -3.48 -11.02 8.06
C PRO A 101 -4.35 -9.78 8.27
N VAL A 102 -4.19 -9.14 9.44
CA VAL A 102 -4.79 -7.83 9.71
C VAL A 102 -3.96 -6.75 9.03
N ILE A 103 -4.58 -5.99 8.12
CA ILE A 103 -3.94 -4.90 7.39
C ILE A 103 -3.44 -3.81 8.35
N GLY A 104 -2.25 -3.28 8.11
CA GLY A 104 -1.62 -2.29 8.99
C GLY A 104 -1.12 -2.86 10.31
N VAL A 105 -1.01 -4.18 10.43
CA VAL A 105 -0.36 -4.87 11.55
C VAL A 105 0.55 -5.98 11.01
N HIS A 106 -0.02 -6.95 10.31
CA HIS A 106 0.72 -8.06 9.74
C HIS A 106 1.17 -7.71 8.31
N PRO A 107 2.28 -8.28 7.82
CA PRO A 107 2.59 -8.28 6.40
C PRO A 107 1.43 -8.92 5.61
N VAL A 108 0.96 -8.24 4.56
CA VAL A 108 -0.07 -8.74 3.65
C VAL A 108 0.59 -9.01 2.30
N ASP A 109 0.57 -10.26 1.85
CA ASP A 109 1.20 -10.72 0.60
C ASP A 109 0.18 -11.06 -0.51
N SER A 110 -1.11 -10.95 -0.21
CA SER A 110 -2.22 -11.33 -1.09
C SER A 110 -3.46 -10.49 -0.83
N GLN A 111 -4.52 -10.71 -1.61
CA GLN A 111 -5.81 -10.04 -1.36
C GLN A 111 -6.53 -10.53 -0.09
N LYS A 112 -6.09 -11.64 0.52
CA LYS A 112 -6.66 -12.17 1.77
C LYS A 112 -6.17 -11.32 2.95
N SER A 113 -6.96 -10.33 3.36
CA SER A 113 -6.69 -9.53 4.56
C SER A 113 -7.96 -9.14 5.30
N VAL A 114 -7.80 -8.82 6.59
CA VAL A 114 -8.86 -8.31 7.47
C VAL A 114 -8.67 -6.81 7.67
N SER A 115 -9.73 -6.05 7.43
CA SER A 115 -9.85 -4.68 7.92
C SER A 115 -10.60 -4.68 9.25
N MET A 116 -9.97 -4.15 10.29
CA MET A 116 -10.51 -4.08 11.64
C MET A 116 -10.42 -2.66 12.20
N TRP A 117 -11.39 -2.26 13.02
CA TRP A 117 -11.27 -1.03 13.82
C TRP A 117 -12.09 -1.11 15.11
N LEU A 118 -11.63 -0.38 16.12
CA LEU A 118 -12.31 -0.22 17.40
C LEU A 118 -13.51 0.72 17.25
N LEU A 119 -14.70 0.23 17.58
CA LEU A 119 -15.95 1.00 17.59
C LEU A 119 -16.22 1.68 18.94
N LYS A 120 -15.87 1.00 20.03
CA LYS A 120 -16.23 1.40 21.39
C LYS A 120 -15.29 0.75 22.40
N ALA A 121 -14.85 1.51 23.39
CA ALA A 121 -14.18 0.97 24.58
C ALA A 121 -14.87 1.49 25.85
N GLU A 122 -15.07 0.60 26.82
CA GLU A 122 -15.61 0.91 28.14
C GLU A 122 -14.70 0.31 29.21
N MET A 123 -14.30 1.14 30.18
CA MET A 123 -13.42 0.74 31.27
C MET A 123 -14.08 1.04 32.62
N LYS A 124 -14.12 0.04 33.49
CA LYS A 124 -14.55 0.13 34.88
C LYS A 124 -13.37 -0.13 35.79
N TYR A 125 -12.90 0.92 36.45
CA TYR A 125 -11.80 0.84 37.41
C TYR A 125 -12.31 0.39 38.78
N VAL A 126 -11.69 -0.66 39.32
CA VAL A 126 -12.01 -1.19 40.65
C VAL A 126 -11.10 -0.56 41.69
N ARG A 127 -9.81 -0.42 41.38
CA ARG A 127 -8.77 0.16 42.26
C ARG A 127 -7.56 0.62 41.44
N PRO A 128 -6.68 1.49 41.97
CA PRO A 128 -5.40 1.78 41.32
C PRO A 128 -4.49 0.54 41.33
N SER A 129 -3.68 0.37 40.27
CA SER A 129 -2.58 -0.58 40.28
C SER A 129 -1.33 0.06 40.92
N THR A 130 -0.34 -0.77 41.25
CA THR A 130 1.00 -0.37 41.73
C THR A 130 2.12 -1.23 41.10
N GLY A 131 1.79 -2.00 40.07
CA GLY A 131 2.69 -2.96 39.42
C GLY A 131 2.26 -3.24 37.98
N ASP A 132 2.93 -4.21 37.36
CA ASP A 132 2.64 -4.65 36.00
C ASP A 132 1.17 -5.06 35.85
N LEU A 133 0.54 -4.59 34.77
CA LEU A 133 -0.83 -4.94 34.44
C LEU A 133 -0.86 -6.08 33.44
N THR A 134 -1.31 -7.25 33.89
CA THR A 134 -1.66 -8.36 33.00
C THR A 134 -3.08 -8.16 32.50
N VAL A 135 -3.27 -8.16 31.19
CA VAL A 135 -4.59 -8.02 30.56
C VAL A 135 -4.95 -9.35 29.92
N LYS A 136 -6.10 -9.90 30.30
CA LYS A 136 -6.69 -11.08 29.66
C LYS A 136 -7.91 -10.64 28.87
N ALA A 137 -7.85 -10.74 27.55
CA ALA A 137 -8.95 -10.44 26.64
C ALA A 137 -9.50 -11.73 26.03
N SER A 138 -10.82 -11.89 26.03
CA SER A 138 -11.47 -13.12 25.59
C SER A 138 -12.74 -12.87 24.78
N VAL A 139 -12.86 -13.58 23.67
CA VAL A 139 -14.12 -13.80 22.94
C VAL A 139 -14.73 -15.09 23.47
N ASP A 140 -15.99 -15.02 23.90
CA ASP A 140 -16.76 -16.19 24.33
C ASP A 140 -16.72 -17.30 23.26
N SER A 141 -16.31 -18.51 23.67
CA SER A 141 -16.12 -19.68 22.80
C SER A 141 -17.37 -20.05 22.03
N ASP A 142 -18.55 -19.86 22.62
CA ASP A 142 -19.83 -20.19 21.98
C ASP A 142 -20.11 -19.30 20.75
N ARG A 143 -19.39 -18.17 20.61
CA ARG A 143 -19.52 -17.25 19.49
C ARG A 143 -18.49 -17.49 18.37
N HIS A 144 -17.44 -18.29 18.59
CA HIS A 144 -16.31 -18.42 17.65
C HIS A 144 -16.76 -18.86 16.26
N GLU A 145 -17.49 -19.99 16.16
CA GLU A 145 -17.93 -20.54 14.87
C GLU A 145 -18.82 -19.54 14.12
N ARG A 146 -19.72 -18.85 14.82
CA ARG A 146 -20.59 -17.81 14.25
C ARG A 146 -19.78 -16.67 13.65
N ILE A 147 -18.77 -16.19 14.39
CA ILE A 147 -17.89 -15.10 13.97
C ILE A 147 -17.14 -15.49 12.69
N GLN A 148 -16.50 -16.67 12.71
CA GLN A 148 -15.72 -17.20 11.59
C GLN A 148 -16.58 -17.40 10.34
N LYS A 149 -17.76 -18.01 10.49
CA LYS A 149 -18.70 -18.23 9.38
C LYS A 149 -19.20 -16.92 8.79
N ARG A 150 -19.50 -15.91 9.61
CA ARG A 150 -19.90 -14.58 9.11
C ARG A 150 -18.77 -13.91 8.35
N PHE A 151 -17.55 -13.95 8.89
CA PHE A 151 -16.37 -13.38 8.26
C PHE A 151 -16.11 -14.00 6.88
N LEU A 152 -16.13 -15.34 6.77
CA LEU A 152 -15.93 -16.07 5.51
C LEU A 152 -17.02 -15.82 4.47
N GLN A 153 -18.24 -15.50 4.91
CA GLN A 153 -19.32 -15.04 4.03
C GLN A 153 -19.14 -13.60 3.54
N GLY A 154 -18.01 -12.95 3.84
CA GLY A 154 -17.75 -11.54 3.51
C GLY A 154 -18.67 -10.58 4.25
N LYS A 155 -19.34 -11.01 5.33
CA LYS A 155 -20.26 -10.17 6.12
C LYS A 155 -19.49 -9.41 7.20
N PRO A 156 -19.97 -8.23 7.62
CA PRO A 156 -19.38 -7.54 8.75
C PRO A 156 -19.56 -8.35 10.04
N VAL A 157 -18.47 -8.44 10.80
CA VAL A 157 -18.39 -8.95 12.17
C VAL A 157 -18.37 -7.75 13.10
N ILE A 158 -19.28 -7.69 14.07
CA ILE A 158 -19.29 -6.69 15.14
C ILE A 158 -19.33 -7.46 16.44
N GLU A 159 -18.25 -7.39 17.22
CA GLU A 159 -18.11 -8.21 18.43
C GLU A 159 -17.54 -7.40 19.58
N THR A 160 -18.16 -7.58 20.74
CA THR A 160 -17.67 -7.06 22.02
C THR A 160 -16.85 -8.14 22.72
N ILE A 161 -15.62 -7.76 23.06
CA ILE A 161 -14.60 -8.57 23.70
C ILE A 161 -14.50 -8.11 25.14
N THR A 162 -14.55 -9.06 26.07
CA THR A 162 -14.44 -8.80 27.50
C THR A 162 -12.98 -8.93 27.93
N MET A 163 -12.60 -8.16 28.94
CA MET A 163 -11.23 -8.20 29.44
C MET A 163 -11.12 -7.87 30.92
N GLN A 164 -10.11 -8.46 31.56
CA GLN A 164 -9.75 -8.25 32.95
C GLN A 164 -8.31 -7.75 33.05
N PHE A 165 -8.10 -6.75 33.90
CA PHE A 165 -6.79 -6.15 34.18
C PHE A 165 -6.39 -6.55 35.59
N MET A 166 -5.27 -7.25 35.70
CA MET A 166 -4.77 -7.84 36.94
C MET A 166 -3.40 -7.28 37.30
N ASN A 167 -3.15 -7.03 38.57
CA ASN A 167 -1.82 -6.82 39.14
C ASN A 167 -1.57 -7.97 40.13
N GLY A 168 -0.76 -8.95 39.74
CA GLY A 168 -0.71 -10.23 40.44
C GLY A 168 -2.11 -10.87 40.51
N ASP A 169 -2.58 -11.15 41.73
CA ASP A 169 -3.91 -11.73 41.96
C ASP A 169 -5.02 -10.68 42.15
N GLU A 170 -4.69 -9.39 42.08
CA GLU A 170 -5.66 -8.31 42.31
C GLU A 170 -6.31 -7.82 41.01
N LEU A 171 -7.65 -7.79 40.99
CA LEU A 171 -8.43 -7.15 39.92
C LEU A 171 -8.35 -5.63 40.03
N ILE A 172 -7.78 -5.00 38.99
CA ILE A 172 -7.60 -3.55 38.87
C ILE A 172 -8.75 -2.92 38.09
N ALA A 173 -9.11 -3.50 36.95
CA ALA A 173 -10.18 -3.00 36.08
C ALA A 173 -10.85 -4.11 35.28
N GLU A 174 -12.07 -3.85 34.88
CA GLU A 174 -12.82 -4.63 33.89
C GLU A 174 -13.02 -3.75 32.66
N GLY A 175 -12.89 -4.34 31.47
CA GLY A 175 -13.04 -3.62 30.22
C GLY A 175 -13.90 -4.37 29.22
N THR A 176 -14.48 -3.62 28.30
CA THR A 176 -14.99 -4.17 27.05
C THR A 176 -14.55 -3.32 25.88
N CYS A 177 -14.25 -3.97 24.76
CA CYS A 177 -13.98 -3.30 23.50
C CYS A 177 -14.83 -3.94 22.40
N THR A 178 -15.56 -3.12 21.65
CA THR A 178 -16.35 -3.55 20.50
C THR A 178 -15.59 -3.25 19.23
N TYR A 179 -15.41 -4.25 18.38
CA TYR A 179 -14.69 -4.13 17.12
C TYR A 179 -15.61 -4.40 15.95
N PHE A 180 -15.33 -3.73 14.84
CA PHE A 180 -15.76 -4.17 13.52
C PHE A 180 -14.61 -4.92 12.85
N ALA A 181 -14.93 -6.00 12.14
CA ALA A 181 -14.00 -6.71 11.27
C ALA A 181 -14.71 -7.17 9.98
N ARG A 182 -13.99 -7.14 8.85
CA ARG A 182 -14.48 -7.65 7.57
C ARG A 182 -13.30 -7.98 6.65
N GLN A 183 -13.50 -8.89 5.71
CA GLN A 183 -12.56 -9.09 4.60
C GLN A 183 -12.36 -7.76 3.87
N SER A 184 -11.12 -7.37 3.63
CA SER A 184 -10.79 -6.07 3.03
C SER A 184 -11.35 -5.93 1.61
N THR A 185 -11.36 -7.02 0.84
CA THR A 185 -11.99 -7.07 -0.50
C THR A 185 -13.50 -6.85 -0.45
N ALA A 186 -14.18 -7.33 0.59
CA ALA A 186 -15.63 -7.14 0.77
C ALA A 186 -16.01 -5.70 1.18
N LEU A 187 -15.04 -4.84 1.50
CA LEU A 187 -15.27 -3.40 1.70
C LEU A 187 -15.33 -2.62 0.37
N GLN A 188 -14.81 -3.20 -0.72
CA GLN A 188 -14.75 -2.55 -2.01
C GLN A 188 -16.16 -2.36 -2.59
N THR A 189 -16.34 -1.25 -3.32
CA THR A 189 -17.49 -1.06 -4.21
C THR A 189 -17.13 -1.57 -5.60
N ASN A 190 -18.13 -2.10 -6.32
CA ASN A 190 -17.99 -2.45 -7.73
C ASN A 190 -18.39 -1.24 -8.59
N GLY A 191 -17.47 -0.77 -9.43
CA GLY A 191 -17.72 0.33 -10.35
C GLY A 191 -17.86 1.69 -9.66
N ILE A 192 -18.61 2.58 -10.29
CA ILE A 192 -18.80 3.99 -9.88
C ILE A 192 -19.97 4.21 -8.91
N ASN A 193 -20.50 3.16 -8.28
CA ASN A 193 -21.68 3.30 -7.43
C ASN A 193 -21.34 4.00 -6.10
N ASN A 194 -21.75 5.28 -5.99
CA ASN A 194 -21.56 6.12 -4.80
C ASN A 194 -22.51 5.81 -3.64
N GLY A 195 -23.35 4.78 -3.73
CA GLY A 195 -24.24 4.38 -2.65
C GLY A 195 -23.47 4.00 -1.38
N LYS A 196 -23.42 4.92 -0.40
CA LYS A 196 -22.75 4.79 0.92
C LYS A 196 -21.50 3.89 0.87
N ILE A 197 -20.41 4.42 0.30
CA ILE A 197 -19.09 3.80 0.38
C ILE A 197 -18.73 3.59 1.85
N ASN A 198 -18.18 2.42 2.20
CA ASN A 198 -17.72 2.16 3.55
C ASN A 198 -16.58 3.14 3.91
N SER A 199 -16.65 3.77 5.08
CA SER A 199 -15.67 4.81 5.48
C SER A 199 -14.22 4.32 5.50
N LEU A 200 -13.97 3.05 5.83
CA LEU A 200 -12.62 2.47 5.79
C LEU A 200 -12.13 2.31 4.34
N TYR A 201 -13.03 1.96 3.42
CA TYR A 201 -12.68 1.85 2.00
C TYR A 201 -12.46 3.22 1.37
N ALA A 202 -13.32 4.20 1.68
CA ALA A 202 -13.14 5.57 1.23
C ALA A 202 -11.79 6.15 1.68
N LEU A 203 -11.39 5.92 2.94
CA LEU A 203 -10.08 6.32 3.45
C LEU A 203 -8.94 5.59 2.70
N LYS A 204 -9.07 4.28 2.46
CA LYS A 204 -8.07 3.51 1.70
C LYS A 204 -7.84 4.12 0.31
N LEU A 205 -8.92 4.45 -0.42
CA LEU A 205 -8.83 5.01 -1.78
C LEU A 205 -8.00 6.30 -1.86
N THR A 206 -8.06 7.16 -0.83
CA THR A 206 -7.35 8.45 -0.84
C THR A 206 -6.00 8.41 -0.12
N SER A 207 -5.85 7.54 0.88
CA SER A 207 -4.68 7.52 1.78
C SER A 207 -3.34 7.36 1.06
N SER A 208 -3.26 6.47 0.07
CA SER A 208 -2.03 6.24 -0.71
C SER A 208 -1.69 7.44 -1.60
N ALA A 209 -2.71 8.06 -2.22
CA ALA A 209 -2.51 9.31 -2.95
C ALA A 209 -2.03 10.43 -2.01
N GLU A 210 -2.64 10.59 -0.83
CA GLU A 210 -2.26 11.58 0.19
C GLU A 210 -0.82 11.38 0.66
N MET A 211 -0.44 10.14 0.92
CA MET A 211 0.91 9.75 1.30
C MET A 211 1.90 10.12 0.20
N ILE A 212 1.66 9.73 -1.05
CA ILE A 212 2.58 10.05 -2.16
C ILE A 212 2.68 11.57 -2.41
N ALA A 213 1.58 12.32 -2.24
CA ALA A 213 1.64 13.78 -2.26
C ALA A 213 2.49 14.33 -1.10
N GLY A 214 2.35 13.76 0.11
CA GLY A 214 3.18 14.12 1.25
C GLY A 214 4.66 13.79 1.02
N VAL A 215 4.97 12.69 0.31
CA VAL A 215 6.34 12.35 -0.10
C VAL A 215 6.87 13.38 -1.10
N ARG A 216 6.07 13.76 -2.11
CA ARG A 216 6.46 14.82 -3.06
C ARG A 216 6.71 16.16 -2.37
N ALA A 217 5.96 16.47 -1.31
CA ALA A 217 6.14 17.69 -0.53
C ALA A 217 7.49 17.77 0.22
N GLN A 218 8.15 16.63 0.44
CA GLN A 218 9.47 16.59 1.07
C GLN A 218 10.62 16.85 0.08
N GLU A 219 10.37 16.80 -1.23
CA GLU A 219 11.39 17.10 -2.24
C GLU A 219 11.78 18.59 -2.15
N ASN A 220 13.07 18.84 -2.07
CA ASN A 220 13.63 20.17 -1.81
C ASN A 220 13.85 21.02 -3.08
N GLY A 221 13.28 20.63 -4.22
CA GLY A 221 13.45 21.32 -5.50
C GLY A 221 14.61 20.82 -6.37
N THR A 222 15.34 19.77 -5.97
CA THR A 222 16.50 19.27 -6.73
C THR A 222 16.07 18.59 -8.02
N LEU A 223 15.14 17.63 -7.93
CA LEU A 223 14.63 16.93 -9.12
C LEU A 223 13.39 17.62 -9.70
N PHE A 224 12.46 18.03 -8.85
CA PHE A 224 11.25 18.75 -9.25
C PHE A 224 10.77 19.67 -8.12
N SER A 225 9.84 20.58 -8.45
CA SER A 225 9.16 21.43 -7.47
C SER A 225 7.65 21.24 -7.59
N ASP A 226 7.00 20.88 -6.49
CA ASP A 226 5.53 20.79 -6.40
C ASP A 226 5.02 21.60 -5.21
N PRO A 227 4.72 22.91 -5.40
CA PRO A 227 4.28 23.78 -4.31
C PRO A 227 2.86 23.46 -3.81
N TYR A 228 2.15 22.55 -4.47
CA TYR A 228 0.78 22.16 -4.12
C TYR A 228 0.74 20.87 -3.30
N ALA A 229 1.80 20.06 -3.36
CA ALA A 229 1.85 18.71 -2.81
C ALA A 229 1.49 18.65 -1.31
N GLU A 230 2.08 19.51 -0.48
CA GLU A 230 1.82 19.54 0.97
C GLU A 230 0.34 19.84 1.27
N THR A 231 -0.21 20.83 0.57
CA THR A 231 -1.60 21.27 0.74
C THR A 231 -2.58 20.18 0.29
N MET A 232 -2.29 19.53 -0.84
CA MET A 232 -3.12 18.46 -1.38
C MET A 232 -3.00 17.16 -0.60
N ALA A 233 -1.85 16.88 0.03
CA ALA A 233 -1.67 15.75 0.93
C ALA A 233 -2.49 15.90 2.22
N GLY A 234 -2.58 17.13 2.73
CA GLY A 234 -3.18 17.42 4.03
C GLY A 234 -2.35 16.87 5.19
N GLN A 235 -2.77 17.19 6.43
CA GLN A 235 -2.01 16.85 7.63
C GLN A 235 -1.78 15.34 7.77
N HIS A 236 -2.78 14.52 7.44
CA HIS A 236 -2.66 13.06 7.51
C HIS A 236 -1.67 12.52 6.48
N GLY A 237 -1.79 12.91 5.21
CA GLY A 237 -0.85 12.52 4.16
C GLY A 237 0.59 12.89 4.46
N VAL A 238 0.84 14.11 4.97
CA VAL A 238 2.17 14.56 5.38
C VAL A 238 2.74 13.74 6.54
N ALA A 239 1.91 13.44 7.56
CA ALA A 239 2.34 12.64 8.70
C ALA A 239 2.67 11.19 8.28
N VAL A 240 1.83 10.60 7.44
CA VAL A 240 1.99 9.24 6.90
C VAL A 240 3.23 9.18 6.01
N ALA A 241 3.42 10.15 5.11
CA ALA A 241 4.64 10.27 4.30
C ALA A 241 5.91 10.38 5.15
N SER A 242 5.88 11.21 6.20
CA SER A 242 7.03 11.37 7.11
C SER A 242 7.37 10.05 7.80
N ARG A 243 6.36 9.34 8.29
CA ARG A 243 6.53 8.01 8.89
C ARG A 243 7.14 7.03 7.89
N PHE A 244 6.71 7.02 6.64
CA PHE A 244 7.24 6.09 5.65
C PHE A 244 8.62 6.43 5.16
N CYS A 245 8.92 7.69 4.85
CA CYS A 245 10.27 8.09 4.49
C CYS A 245 11.28 7.83 5.62
N GLN A 246 10.86 7.86 6.90
CA GLN A 246 11.74 7.48 8.01
C GLN A 246 12.05 5.98 8.06
N ARG A 247 11.09 5.13 7.69
CA ARG A 247 11.26 3.66 7.71
C ARG A 247 11.84 3.09 6.42
N THR A 248 11.51 3.73 5.31
CA THR A 248 11.91 3.38 3.95
C THR A 248 12.51 4.64 3.30
N PRO A 249 13.76 5.00 3.63
CA PRO A 249 14.39 6.23 3.15
C PRO A 249 14.46 6.37 1.64
N GLN A 250 14.41 5.24 0.91
CA GLN A 250 14.47 5.21 -0.54
C GLN A 250 13.16 5.65 -1.22
N LEU A 251 12.04 5.65 -0.50
CA LEU A 251 10.74 6.01 -1.07
C LEU A 251 10.73 7.45 -1.62
N GLY A 252 11.29 8.40 -0.87
CA GLY A 252 11.39 9.81 -1.28
C GLY A 252 12.12 9.98 -2.62
N PRO A 253 13.40 9.58 -2.71
CA PRO A 253 14.16 9.64 -3.96
C PRO A 253 13.50 8.85 -5.12
N MET A 254 12.89 7.70 -4.85
CA MET A 254 12.18 6.91 -5.88
C MET A 254 10.98 7.67 -6.46
N VAL A 255 10.14 8.26 -5.60
CA VAL A 255 9.02 9.12 -6.01
C VAL A 255 9.53 10.37 -6.74
N ALA A 256 10.69 10.91 -6.35
CA ALA A 256 11.28 12.06 -7.00
C ALA A 256 11.80 11.75 -8.42
N ALA A 257 12.51 10.64 -8.60
CA ALA A 257 12.92 10.15 -9.91
C ALA A 257 11.71 9.89 -10.82
N ARG A 258 10.67 9.22 -10.28
CA ARG A 258 9.40 8.99 -10.99
C ARG A 258 8.76 10.29 -11.45
N THR A 259 8.63 11.24 -10.52
CA THR A 259 7.99 12.53 -10.79
C THR A 259 8.74 13.29 -11.87
N ARG A 260 10.07 13.34 -11.76
CA ARG A 260 10.96 14.03 -12.71
C ARG A 260 10.91 13.42 -14.10
N HIS A 261 11.02 12.10 -14.22
CA HIS A 261 11.01 11.43 -15.52
C HIS A 261 9.70 11.71 -16.29
N LEU A 262 8.57 11.58 -15.61
CA LEU A 262 7.27 11.88 -16.19
C LEU A 262 7.12 13.38 -16.54
N ASP A 263 7.57 14.29 -15.68
CA ASP A 263 7.54 15.75 -15.95
C ASP A 263 8.28 16.11 -17.24
N GLU A 264 9.49 15.57 -17.41
CA GLU A 264 10.30 15.81 -18.61
C GLU A 264 9.60 15.31 -19.87
N LEU A 265 8.98 14.14 -19.82
CA LEU A 265 8.22 13.58 -20.93
C LEU A 265 6.99 14.43 -21.27
N MET A 266 6.21 14.81 -20.26
CA MET A 266 5.03 15.67 -20.44
C MET A 266 5.41 17.03 -21.03
N HIS A 267 6.52 17.60 -20.57
CA HIS A 267 7.04 18.85 -21.12
C HIS A 267 7.41 18.71 -22.61
N ARG A 268 8.16 17.67 -22.98
CA ARG A 268 8.52 17.40 -24.39
C ARG A 268 7.29 17.16 -25.26
N PHE A 269 6.30 16.43 -24.74
CA PHE A 269 5.04 16.18 -25.44
C PHE A 269 4.30 17.49 -25.75
N MET A 270 4.13 18.35 -24.76
CA MET A 270 3.47 19.65 -24.93
C MET A 270 4.25 20.61 -25.84
N GLN A 271 5.58 20.65 -25.72
CA GLN A 271 6.46 21.42 -26.60
C GLN A 271 6.41 20.93 -28.06
N SER A 272 6.15 19.65 -28.28
CA SER A 272 6.00 19.05 -29.62
C SER A 272 4.62 19.26 -30.24
N GLY A 273 3.75 20.01 -29.58
CA GLY A 273 2.39 20.33 -30.04
C GLY A 273 1.28 19.45 -29.45
N GLY A 274 1.61 18.48 -28.59
CA GLY A 274 0.60 17.68 -27.89
C GLY A 274 -0.26 18.52 -26.95
N ARG A 275 -1.57 18.26 -26.92
CA ARG A 275 -2.54 19.00 -26.09
C ARG A 275 -3.46 18.12 -25.26
N HIS A 276 -3.47 16.80 -25.46
CA HIS A 276 -4.36 15.88 -24.75
C HIS A 276 -3.56 14.98 -23.81
N ILE A 277 -3.81 15.10 -22.52
CA ILE A 277 -3.14 14.33 -21.47
C ILE A 277 -4.22 13.52 -20.74
N VAL A 278 -4.14 12.21 -20.84
CA VAL A 278 -5.04 11.28 -20.13
C VAL A 278 -4.29 10.74 -18.91
N ASN A 279 -4.66 11.21 -17.73
CA ASN A 279 -4.04 10.84 -16.47
C ASN A 279 -4.92 9.82 -15.74
N ILE A 280 -4.45 8.57 -15.72
CA ILE A 280 -5.13 7.42 -15.12
C ILE A 280 -4.69 7.27 -13.67
N GLY A 281 -5.66 7.39 -12.74
CA GLY A 281 -5.40 7.43 -11.31
C GLY A 281 -4.87 8.79 -10.86
N VAL A 282 -5.54 9.88 -11.24
CA VAL A 282 -5.00 11.25 -11.05
C VAL A 282 -4.63 11.55 -9.59
N GLY A 283 -5.36 10.99 -8.61
CA GLY A 283 -5.18 11.28 -7.19
C GLY A 283 -4.92 12.77 -6.91
N TRP A 284 -3.74 13.06 -6.34
CA TRP A 284 -3.27 14.42 -6.04
C TRP A 284 -2.15 14.91 -6.97
N ASP A 285 -2.11 14.44 -8.22
CA ASP A 285 -1.23 15.00 -9.23
C ASP A 285 -1.57 16.49 -9.46
N MET A 286 -0.59 17.38 -9.40
CA MET A 286 -0.77 18.83 -9.58
C MET A 286 -0.04 19.37 -10.83
N ARG A 287 0.34 18.51 -11.76
CA ARG A 287 1.04 18.87 -13.02
C ARG A 287 0.27 19.88 -13.88
N LEU A 288 -1.06 19.81 -13.90
CA LEU A 288 -1.91 20.82 -14.53
C LEU A 288 -1.58 22.24 -14.05
N PHE A 289 -1.26 22.38 -12.76
CA PHE A 289 -1.00 23.68 -12.11
C PHE A 289 0.48 24.06 -12.13
N ARG A 290 1.41 23.10 -12.02
CA ARG A 290 2.85 23.38 -11.86
C ARG A 290 3.69 23.29 -13.14
N LEU A 291 3.22 22.63 -14.21
CA LEU A 291 4.00 22.46 -15.45
C LEU A 291 3.79 23.57 -16.49
N ASN A 292 2.95 24.58 -16.21
CA ASN A 292 2.60 25.66 -17.13
C ASN A 292 2.20 25.16 -18.54
N PRO A 293 1.17 24.31 -18.65
CA PRO A 293 0.75 23.76 -19.93
C PRO A 293 0.36 24.87 -20.94
N PRO A 294 0.61 24.71 -22.25
CA PRO A 294 0.20 25.68 -23.26
C PRO A 294 -1.33 25.80 -23.38
N GLU A 295 -1.82 26.95 -23.86
CA GLU A 295 -3.24 27.14 -24.17
C GLU A 295 -3.76 26.07 -25.15
N GLY A 296 -5.00 25.62 -24.93
CA GLY A 296 -5.64 24.52 -25.63
C GLY A 296 -5.34 23.15 -25.03
N THR A 297 -4.52 23.05 -23.98
CA THR A 297 -4.25 21.76 -23.32
C THR A 297 -5.46 21.29 -22.52
N THR A 298 -5.82 20.02 -22.67
CA THR A 298 -6.88 19.35 -21.91
C THR A 298 -6.28 18.21 -21.09
N PHE A 299 -6.55 18.23 -19.79
CA PHE A 299 -6.26 17.13 -18.88
C PHE A 299 -7.54 16.33 -18.63
N TYR A 300 -7.54 15.08 -19.06
CA TYR A 300 -8.56 14.09 -18.76
C TYR A 300 -8.12 13.34 -17.50
N GLU A 301 -8.83 13.57 -16.40
CA GLU A 301 -8.47 13.03 -15.09
C GLU A 301 -9.36 11.84 -14.76
N LEU A 302 -8.78 10.63 -14.75
CA LEU A 302 -9.49 9.39 -14.49
C LEU A 302 -9.19 8.91 -13.07
N ASP A 303 -10.23 8.64 -12.28
CA ASP A 303 -10.10 8.06 -10.94
C ASP A 303 -11.47 7.57 -10.45
N PHE A 304 -11.52 7.02 -9.24
CA PHE A 304 -12.78 6.76 -8.56
C PHE A 304 -13.59 8.05 -8.37
N PRO A 305 -14.93 7.99 -8.47
CA PRO A 305 -15.78 9.16 -8.25
C PRO A 305 -15.48 9.89 -6.94
N SER A 306 -15.30 9.15 -5.84
CA SER A 306 -14.99 9.72 -4.53
C SER A 306 -13.67 10.50 -4.51
N THR A 307 -12.66 10.04 -5.26
CA THR A 307 -11.36 10.72 -5.37
C THR A 307 -11.51 12.01 -6.19
N LEU A 308 -12.25 11.96 -7.31
CA LEU A 308 -12.50 13.14 -8.15
C LEU A 308 -13.34 14.22 -7.44
N ASP A 309 -14.32 13.79 -6.64
CA ASP A 309 -15.15 14.68 -5.81
C ASP A 309 -14.28 15.36 -4.74
N GLU A 310 -13.51 14.59 -3.97
CA GLU A 310 -12.61 15.14 -2.95
C GLU A 310 -11.54 16.05 -3.56
N ARG A 311 -11.03 15.73 -4.76
CA ARG A 311 -10.12 16.60 -5.51
C ARG A 311 -10.74 17.93 -5.84
N THR A 312 -11.99 17.94 -6.32
CA THR A 312 -12.71 19.16 -6.62
C THR A 312 -12.88 20.01 -5.34
N VAL A 313 -13.28 19.38 -4.23
CA VAL A 313 -13.40 20.05 -2.92
C VAL A 313 -12.06 20.65 -2.45
N ARG A 314 -10.94 19.94 -2.58
CA ARG A 314 -9.61 20.45 -2.17
C ARG A 314 -9.14 21.61 -3.05
N LEU A 315 -9.34 21.52 -4.37
CA LEU A 315 -8.99 22.60 -5.28
C LEU A 315 -9.79 23.88 -4.96
N GLU A 316 -11.10 23.74 -4.72
CA GLU A 316 -11.97 24.86 -4.35
C GLU A 316 -11.60 25.47 -2.99
N LYS A 317 -11.44 24.62 -1.96
CA LYS A 317 -11.07 25.03 -0.60
C LYS A 317 -9.76 25.82 -0.56
N ASN A 318 -8.80 25.46 -1.40
CA ASN A 318 -7.49 26.12 -1.48
C ASN A 318 -7.41 27.20 -2.56
N ASN A 319 -8.53 27.50 -3.25
CA ASN A 319 -8.63 28.50 -4.31
C ASN A 319 -7.61 28.26 -5.46
N PHE A 320 -7.33 27.00 -5.78
CA PHE A 320 -6.50 26.61 -6.91
C PHE A 320 -7.31 26.66 -8.19
N LYS A 321 -7.14 27.76 -8.93
CA LYS A 321 -7.86 28.02 -10.17
C LYS A 321 -7.17 27.33 -11.35
N ILE A 322 -7.96 26.67 -12.19
CA ILE A 322 -7.48 26.14 -13.47
C ILE A 322 -6.86 27.29 -14.29
N PRO A 323 -5.62 27.15 -14.79
CA PRO A 323 -4.99 28.19 -15.59
C PRO A 323 -5.81 28.54 -16.83
N LYS A 324 -5.76 29.80 -17.26
CA LYS A 324 -6.53 30.28 -18.42
C LYS A 324 -6.14 29.50 -19.68
N GLY A 325 -7.13 29.06 -20.45
CA GLY A 325 -6.92 28.34 -21.70
C GLY A 325 -6.62 26.85 -21.51
N ILE A 326 -6.68 26.34 -20.28
CA ILE A 326 -6.51 24.93 -19.96
C ILE A 326 -7.85 24.33 -19.56
N ALA A 327 -8.14 23.13 -20.05
CA ALA A 327 -9.34 22.38 -19.69
C ALA A 327 -9.00 21.23 -18.75
N ARG A 328 -9.88 21.00 -17.79
CA ARG A 328 -9.87 19.84 -16.88
C ARG A 328 -11.18 19.08 -17.09
N VAL A 329 -11.08 17.79 -17.39
CA VAL A 329 -12.23 16.90 -17.64
C VAL A 329 -12.14 15.70 -16.69
N PRO A 330 -12.84 15.72 -15.54
CA PRO A 330 -12.88 14.57 -14.64
C PRO A 330 -13.77 13.45 -15.23
N LEU A 331 -13.25 12.23 -15.26
CA LEU A 331 -13.87 11.06 -15.87
C LEU A 331 -13.85 9.88 -14.88
N PRO A 332 -14.97 9.59 -14.20
CA PRO A 332 -15.01 8.52 -13.21
C PRO A 332 -14.77 7.14 -13.83
N ILE A 333 -13.87 6.36 -13.24
CA ILE A 333 -13.56 5.00 -13.68
C ILE A 333 -13.18 4.10 -12.50
N ASP A 334 -13.48 2.81 -12.65
CA ASP A 334 -12.91 1.73 -11.85
C ASP A 334 -12.26 0.73 -12.81
N LEU A 335 -10.94 0.75 -12.94
CA LEU A 335 -10.20 -0.09 -13.88
C LEU A 335 -10.38 -1.59 -13.65
N ARG A 336 -10.91 -2.02 -12.50
CA ARG A 336 -11.17 -3.43 -12.19
C ARG A 336 -12.38 -3.99 -12.91
N CYS A 337 -13.35 -3.15 -13.27
CA CYS A 337 -14.61 -3.60 -13.87
C CYS A 337 -15.14 -2.71 -15.00
N MET A 338 -14.46 -1.62 -15.31
CA MET A 338 -14.76 -0.73 -16.43
C MET A 338 -13.58 -0.73 -17.41
N THR A 339 -13.86 -0.36 -18.66
CA THR A 339 -12.85 -0.25 -19.71
C THR A 339 -12.55 1.21 -20.04
N LEU A 340 -11.32 1.50 -20.44
CA LEU A 340 -10.92 2.83 -20.88
C LEU A 340 -11.70 3.31 -22.13
N PRO A 341 -11.93 2.47 -23.17
CA PRO A 341 -12.71 2.89 -24.34
C PRO A 341 -14.13 3.35 -23.98
N ASP A 342 -14.81 2.67 -23.05
CA ASP A 342 -16.18 3.05 -22.64
C ASP A 342 -16.25 4.47 -22.06
N VAL A 343 -15.17 4.93 -21.42
CA VAL A 343 -15.10 6.23 -20.75
C VAL A 343 -14.53 7.34 -21.65
N LEU A 344 -13.65 6.99 -22.58
CA LEU A 344 -12.87 7.96 -23.37
C LEU A 344 -13.38 8.16 -24.79
N ASP A 345 -14.14 7.22 -25.35
CA ASP A 345 -14.67 7.33 -26.71
C ASP A 345 -15.64 8.51 -26.83
N GLY A 346 -15.37 9.39 -27.81
CA GLY A 346 -16.15 10.62 -28.03
C GLY A 346 -15.80 11.76 -27.06
N VAL A 347 -14.91 11.53 -26.09
CA VAL A 347 -14.43 12.55 -25.14
C VAL A 347 -13.00 12.99 -25.48
N VAL A 348 -12.12 12.05 -25.82
CA VAL A 348 -10.74 12.31 -26.23
C VAL A 348 -10.62 12.24 -27.76
N PRO A 349 -10.01 13.24 -28.43
CA PRO A 349 -9.86 13.23 -29.88
C PRO A 349 -8.81 12.22 -30.33
N LYS A 350 -9.19 11.30 -31.23
CA LYS A 350 -8.35 10.18 -31.70
C LYS A 350 -7.39 10.57 -32.83
N ASP A 351 -7.66 11.69 -33.51
CA ASP A 351 -6.88 12.23 -34.63
C ASP A 351 -5.81 13.22 -34.19
N GLU A 352 -5.71 13.52 -32.90
CA GLU A 352 -4.68 14.37 -32.32
C GLU A 352 -3.70 13.56 -31.45
N PRO A 353 -2.47 14.06 -31.20
CA PRO A 353 -1.53 13.42 -30.28
C PRO A 353 -2.10 13.37 -28.85
N ILE A 354 -2.07 12.19 -28.24
CA ILE A 354 -2.47 11.93 -26.85
C ILE A 354 -1.28 11.37 -26.08
N LEU A 355 -1.09 11.84 -24.84
CA LEU A 355 -0.20 11.23 -23.87
C LEU A 355 -1.03 10.56 -22.77
N PHE A 356 -0.96 9.24 -22.69
CA PHE A 356 -1.47 8.47 -21.57
C PHE A 356 -0.42 8.41 -20.46
N VAL A 357 -0.88 8.62 -19.22
CA VAL A 357 -0.08 8.54 -18.01
C VAL A 357 -0.76 7.55 -17.07
N TRP A 358 -0.02 6.53 -16.64
CA TRP A 358 -0.47 5.54 -15.67
C TRP A 358 0.58 5.41 -14.56
N GLU A 359 0.58 6.38 -13.63
CA GLU A 359 1.61 6.55 -12.60
C GLU A 359 1.24 5.86 -11.29
N GLY A 360 2.15 5.05 -10.74
CA GLY A 360 2.04 4.45 -9.42
C GLY A 360 0.89 3.45 -9.30
N MET A 361 0.56 2.76 -10.39
CA MET A 361 -0.62 1.86 -10.43
C MET A 361 -0.33 0.44 -10.90
N SER A 362 0.53 0.23 -11.89
CA SER A 362 0.63 -1.07 -12.58
C SER A 362 0.96 -2.25 -11.64
N MET A 363 1.77 -2.00 -10.61
CA MET A 363 2.20 -2.96 -9.60
C MET A 363 1.06 -3.47 -8.67
N TYR A 364 -0.11 -2.83 -8.74
CA TYR A 364 -1.30 -3.21 -7.96
C TYR A 364 -2.36 -3.97 -8.79
N PHE A 365 -2.10 -4.23 -10.07
CA PHE A 365 -2.96 -5.02 -10.95
C PHE A 365 -2.29 -6.34 -11.29
N GLU A 366 -3.06 -7.43 -11.31
CA GLU A 366 -2.53 -8.71 -11.78
C GLU A 366 -2.16 -8.65 -13.27
N GLU A 367 -1.26 -9.54 -13.71
CA GLU A 367 -0.76 -9.55 -15.09
C GLU A 367 -1.88 -9.54 -16.17
N PRO A 368 -2.99 -10.30 -16.04
CA PRO A 368 -4.08 -10.24 -17.01
C PRO A 368 -4.76 -8.87 -17.10
N ASP A 369 -4.95 -8.19 -15.96
CA ASP A 369 -5.53 -6.85 -15.92
C ASP A 369 -4.59 -5.81 -16.50
N THR A 370 -3.29 -5.90 -16.16
CA THR A 370 -2.26 -5.04 -16.74
C THR A 370 -2.20 -5.16 -18.27
N LEU A 371 -2.18 -6.39 -18.80
CA LEU A 371 -2.20 -6.62 -20.26
C LEU A 371 -3.47 -6.10 -20.92
N ARG A 372 -4.63 -6.28 -20.28
CA ARG A 372 -5.90 -5.75 -20.77
C ARG A 372 -5.87 -4.22 -20.83
N ILE A 373 -5.47 -3.55 -19.74
CA ILE A 373 -5.40 -2.07 -19.66
C ILE A 373 -4.41 -1.53 -20.71
N LEU A 374 -3.24 -2.14 -20.86
CA LEU A 374 -2.27 -1.75 -21.89
C LEU A 374 -2.84 -1.92 -23.31
N GLY A 375 -3.58 -3.01 -23.57
CA GLY A 375 -4.26 -3.25 -24.85
C GLY A 375 -5.39 -2.25 -25.12
N GLU A 376 -6.14 -1.86 -24.09
CA GLU A 376 -7.15 -0.80 -24.16
C GLU A 376 -6.50 0.56 -24.50
N ILE A 377 -5.41 0.93 -23.83
CA ILE A 377 -4.63 2.14 -24.15
C ILE A 377 -4.14 2.09 -25.60
N LYS A 378 -3.56 0.97 -26.01
CA LYS A 378 -3.08 0.76 -27.39
C LYS A 378 -4.16 1.02 -28.43
N SER A 379 -5.41 0.63 -28.16
CA SER A 379 -6.53 0.85 -29.08
C SER A 379 -6.86 2.33 -29.32
N MET A 380 -6.43 3.21 -28.41
CA MET A 380 -6.65 4.66 -28.48
C MET A 380 -5.42 5.44 -28.97
N LEU A 381 -4.23 4.81 -29.04
CA LEU A 381 -3.01 5.42 -29.59
C LEU A 381 -3.01 5.38 -31.13
N THR A 382 -4.00 6.01 -31.75
CA THR A 382 -4.19 6.00 -33.22
C THR A 382 -3.33 7.02 -33.95
N HIS A 383 -3.05 8.16 -33.33
CA HIS A 383 -2.13 9.16 -33.89
C HIS A 383 -0.67 8.75 -33.66
N SER A 384 0.20 8.95 -34.66
CA SER A 384 1.57 8.43 -34.65
C SER A 384 2.49 9.11 -33.63
N ASP A 385 2.16 10.33 -33.20
CA ASP A 385 2.82 11.04 -32.11
C ASP A 385 2.22 10.75 -30.72
N SER A 386 1.21 9.88 -30.60
CA SER A 386 0.65 9.50 -29.30
C SER A 386 1.55 8.52 -28.55
N MET A 387 1.55 8.64 -27.22
CA MET A 387 2.47 7.94 -26.33
C MET A 387 1.78 7.46 -25.06
N LEU A 388 2.39 6.46 -24.42
CA LEU A 388 2.07 5.99 -23.08
C LEU A 388 3.31 6.14 -22.21
N TRP A 389 3.12 6.60 -20.98
CA TRP A 389 4.07 6.48 -19.89
C TRP A 389 3.44 5.75 -18.72
N PHE A 390 4.17 4.80 -18.15
CA PHE A 390 3.80 4.12 -16.91
C PHE A 390 5.06 3.63 -16.18
N ASP A 391 4.93 3.38 -14.89
CA ASP A 391 5.98 2.79 -14.06
C ASP A 391 5.63 1.35 -13.66
N LEU A 392 6.64 0.55 -13.37
CA LEU A 392 6.52 -0.81 -12.85
C LEU A 392 7.76 -1.20 -12.03
N VAL A 393 7.72 -2.38 -11.43
CA VAL A 393 8.87 -2.96 -10.71
C VAL A 393 9.31 -4.28 -11.33
N ASP A 394 10.55 -4.69 -11.07
CA ASP A 394 11.01 -6.03 -11.42
C ASP A 394 10.16 -7.12 -10.74
N ARG A 395 9.92 -8.21 -11.46
CA ARG A 395 9.11 -9.34 -11.00
C ARG A 395 9.76 -10.09 -9.83
N GLU A 396 11.04 -10.40 -9.92
CA GLU A 396 11.71 -11.29 -8.97
C GLU A 396 11.74 -10.73 -7.53
N PRO A 397 12.01 -9.43 -7.29
CA PRO A 397 11.87 -8.83 -5.96
C PRO A 397 10.46 -8.93 -5.35
N VAL A 398 9.42 -8.94 -6.20
CA VAL A 398 8.03 -9.07 -5.75
C VAL A 398 7.71 -10.51 -5.35
N VAL A 399 8.14 -11.49 -6.16
CA VAL A 399 7.82 -12.91 -5.96
C VAL A 399 8.75 -13.58 -4.93
N ASN A 400 10.02 -13.20 -4.89
CA ASN A 400 11.04 -13.81 -4.04
C ASN A 400 11.95 -12.74 -3.39
N PRO A 401 11.41 -11.86 -2.54
CA PRO A 401 12.18 -10.77 -1.93
C PRO A 401 13.39 -11.29 -1.13
N ALA A 402 13.28 -12.47 -0.51
CA ALA A 402 14.35 -13.07 0.30
C ALA A 402 15.65 -13.38 -0.48
N ALA A 403 15.58 -13.47 -1.81
CA ALA A 403 16.75 -13.66 -2.67
C ALA A 403 17.53 -12.36 -2.96
N PHE A 404 17.02 -11.21 -2.52
CA PHE A 404 17.61 -9.89 -2.80
C PHE A 404 18.30 -9.30 -1.56
N PRO A 405 19.17 -8.28 -1.74
CA PRO A 405 19.78 -7.55 -0.63
C PRO A 405 18.76 -6.97 0.36
N GLU A 406 19.21 -6.73 1.58
CA GLU A 406 18.39 -6.28 2.71
C GLU A 406 17.57 -5.01 2.39
N SER A 407 18.10 -4.08 1.58
CA SER A 407 17.36 -2.87 1.18
C SER A 407 16.09 -3.17 0.40
N ILE A 408 16.12 -4.16 -0.50
CA ILE A 408 14.96 -4.61 -1.28
C ILE A 408 14.00 -5.40 -0.39
N GLN A 409 14.51 -6.27 0.47
CA GLN A 409 13.68 -7.01 1.43
C GLN A 409 12.89 -6.06 2.34
N ASN A 410 13.57 -5.09 2.94
CA ASN A 410 12.96 -4.10 3.82
C ASN A 410 11.95 -3.22 3.08
N PHE A 411 12.23 -2.87 1.83
CA PHE A 411 11.29 -2.11 1.00
C PHE A 411 10.00 -2.93 0.72
N MET A 412 10.13 -4.17 0.25
CA MET A 412 8.98 -5.04 -0.05
C MET A 412 8.18 -5.36 1.20
N HIS A 413 8.86 -5.68 2.30
CA HIS A 413 8.24 -5.90 3.60
C HIS A 413 7.49 -4.65 4.09
N GLY A 414 8.12 -3.48 3.95
CA GLY A 414 7.49 -2.19 4.21
C GLY A 414 6.17 -2.07 3.44
N MET A 415 6.18 -2.31 2.14
CA MET A 415 5.00 -2.21 1.28
C MET A 415 3.87 -3.18 1.68
N GLN A 416 4.20 -4.41 2.04
CA GLN A 416 3.24 -5.40 2.57
C GLN A 416 2.60 -4.96 3.89
N ILE A 417 3.41 -4.42 4.80
CA ILE A 417 2.95 -3.89 6.09
C ILE A 417 2.01 -2.70 5.91
N LEU A 418 2.22 -1.88 4.87
CA LEU A 418 1.37 -0.71 4.60
C LEU A 418 -0.02 -1.13 4.13
N GLY A 419 -0.20 -2.39 3.75
CA GLY A 419 -1.38 -2.83 3.03
C GLY A 419 -1.38 -2.41 1.55
N GLU A 420 -0.20 -2.05 1.03
CA GLU A 420 0.07 -1.70 -0.36
C GLU A 420 1.06 -2.70 -1.00
N PRO A 421 0.81 -4.02 -0.92
CA PRO A 421 1.73 -4.99 -1.52
C PRO A 421 1.74 -4.87 -3.03
N PHE A 422 2.93 -4.92 -3.60
CA PHE A 422 3.07 -5.13 -5.04
C PHE A 422 2.67 -6.57 -5.34
N VAL A 423 1.74 -6.73 -6.28
CA VAL A 423 1.25 -8.04 -6.74
C VAL A 423 1.73 -8.37 -8.15
N PHE A 424 2.37 -7.41 -8.81
CA PHE A 424 2.84 -7.52 -10.17
C PHE A 424 4.17 -6.79 -10.38
N GLY A 425 4.97 -7.36 -11.27
CA GLY A 425 6.20 -6.78 -11.80
C GLY A 425 6.59 -7.48 -13.10
N SER A 426 7.56 -6.92 -13.83
CA SER A 426 8.08 -7.49 -15.07
C SER A 426 9.60 -7.34 -15.15
N ASP A 427 10.30 -8.44 -15.39
CA ASP A 427 11.72 -8.49 -15.72
C ASP A 427 12.00 -8.31 -17.23
N ALA A 428 10.94 -8.30 -18.05
CA ALA A 428 10.98 -8.08 -19.49
C ALA A 428 9.92 -7.06 -19.93
N PRO A 429 10.03 -5.79 -19.52
CA PRO A 429 9.05 -4.74 -19.82
C PRO A 429 8.84 -4.51 -21.33
N GLN A 430 9.88 -4.70 -22.17
CA GLN A 430 9.71 -4.62 -23.62
C GLN A 430 8.78 -5.72 -24.16
N GLU A 431 8.98 -6.96 -23.73
CA GLU A 431 8.14 -8.09 -24.15
C GLU A 431 6.69 -7.94 -23.64
N LEU A 432 6.50 -7.40 -22.44
CA LEU A 432 5.17 -7.08 -21.89
C LEU A 432 4.42 -6.11 -22.80
N LEU A 433 5.09 -5.03 -23.23
CA LEU A 433 4.52 -4.03 -24.13
C LEU A 433 4.20 -4.65 -25.50
N GLU A 434 5.09 -5.46 -26.06
CA GLU A 434 4.88 -6.15 -27.33
C GLU A 434 3.69 -7.11 -27.28
N LYS A 435 3.52 -7.85 -26.17
CA LYS A 435 2.34 -8.71 -25.94
C LYS A 435 1.04 -7.91 -25.91
N ALA A 436 1.07 -6.68 -25.39
CA ALA A 436 -0.06 -5.75 -25.41
C ALA A 436 -0.25 -5.04 -26.78
N GLY A 437 0.61 -5.33 -27.76
CA GLY A 437 0.57 -4.71 -29.10
C GLY A 437 1.11 -3.29 -29.13
N LEU A 438 1.84 -2.86 -28.10
CA LEU A 438 2.54 -1.59 -28.00
C LEU A 438 3.99 -1.75 -28.47
N ARG A 439 4.57 -0.66 -28.96
CA ARG A 439 6.00 -0.59 -29.24
C ARG A 439 6.70 0.11 -28.09
N CYS A 440 7.66 -0.57 -27.47
CA CYS A 440 8.53 0.04 -26.47
C CYS A 440 9.42 1.12 -27.12
N LEU A 441 9.44 2.31 -26.52
CA LEU A 441 10.35 3.40 -26.88
C LEU A 441 11.52 3.49 -25.91
N ASP A 442 11.25 3.30 -24.62
CA ASP A 442 12.26 3.38 -23.56
C ASP A 442 11.88 2.57 -22.33
N VAL A 443 12.91 2.12 -21.60
CA VAL A 443 12.81 1.55 -20.25
C VAL A 443 14.00 2.07 -19.43
N VAL A 444 13.69 2.88 -18.42
CA VAL A 444 14.69 3.58 -17.62
C VAL A 444 14.48 3.24 -16.15
N THR A 445 15.55 2.95 -15.42
CA THR A 445 15.49 2.69 -13.97
C THR A 445 15.64 3.96 -13.14
N SER A 446 15.13 3.96 -11.91
CA SER A 446 15.16 5.17 -11.06
C SER A 446 16.57 5.62 -10.66
N ASP A 447 17.55 4.71 -10.64
CA ASP A 447 18.96 4.98 -10.34
C ASP A 447 19.65 5.93 -11.34
N VAL A 448 19.06 6.14 -12.51
CA VAL A 448 19.51 7.11 -13.52
C VAL A 448 19.57 8.54 -12.97
N TYR A 449 18.68 8.88 -12.04
CA TYR A 449 18.66 10.18 -11.38
C TYR A 449 19.59 10.25 -10.16
N PHE A 450 20.23 9.14 -9.80
CA PHE A 450 21.11 9.00 -8.64
C PHE A 450 22.39 8.23 -9.01
N PRO A 451 23.24 8.75 -9.93
CA PRO A 451 24.39 7.99 -10.45
C PRO A 451 25.41 7.57 -9.38
N GLU A 452 25.44 8.27 -8.25
CA GLU A 452 26.32 7.98 -7.11
C GLU A 452 25.74 6.92 -6.15
N THR A 453 24.47 6.52 -6.32
CA THR A 453 23.85 5.52 -5.45
C THR A 453 24.39 4.13 -5.73
N THR A 454 24.62 3.36 -4.66
CA THR A 454 24.96 1.94 -4.73
C THR A 454 23.83 1.04 -4.24
N ASP A 455 22.69 1.63 -3.83
CA ASP A 455 21.54 0.86 -3.38
C ASP A 455 20.82 0.20 -4.57
N PRO A 456 20.81 -1.14 -4.66
CA PRO A 456 20.22 -1.87 -5.79
C PRO A 456 18.71 -1.69 -5.91
N LEU A 457 18.03 -1.18 -4.87
CA LEU A 457 16.60 -0.90 -4.90
C LEU A 457 16.21 0.09 -6.02
N PHE A 458 17.09 1.06 -6.33
CA PHE A 458 16.78 2.02 -7.39
C PHE A 458 16.81 1.41 -8.80
N SER A 459 17.48 0.26 -8.97
CA SER A 459 17.54 -0.44 -10.25
C SER A 459 16.32 -1.35 -10.50
N ILE A 460 15.48 -1.62 -9.49
CA ILE A 460 14.29 -2.46 -9.64
C ILE A 460 13.02 -1.67 -9.98
N TYR A 461 13.04 -0.35 -9.87
CA TYR A 461 11.93 0.53 -10.20
C TYR A 461 12.12 1.13 -11.59
N GLN A 462 11.17 0.88 -12.49
CA GLN A 462 11.31 1.11 -13.93
C GLN A 462 10.25 2.07 -14.45
N PHE A 463 10.65 2.96 -15.36
CA PHE A 463 9.81 3.89 -16.10
C PHE A 463 9.78 3.46 -17.56
N CYS A 464 8.59 3.14 -18.05
CA CYS A 464 8.39 2.64 -19.40
C CYS A 464 7.71 3.70 -20.26
N THR A 465 8.25 3.94 -21.44
CA THR A 465 7.64 4.80 -22.45
C THR A 465 7.32 3.96 -23.68
N ALA A 466 6.11 4.07 -24.20
CA ALA A 466 5.63 3.29 -25.33
C ALA A 466 4.85 4.15 -26.33
N ALA A 467 4.68 3.63 -27.54
CA ALA A 467 3.81 4.19 -28.57
C ALA A 467 2.91 3.10 -29.17
N GLY A 468 1.88 3.53 -29.90
CA GLY A 468 1.10 2.62 -30.74
C GLY A 468 2.00 1.92 -31.76
N ALA A 469 1.67 0.68 -32.10
CA ALA A 469 2.27 -0.01 -33.23
C ALA A 469 1.90 0.76 -34.51
N ALA A 470 2.79 1.63 -34.98
CA ALA A 470 2.57 2.46 -36.16
C ALA A 470 2.37 1.58 -37.40
N THR A 471 1.57 2.06 -38.35
CA THR A 471 1.47 1.49 -39.71
C THR A 471 2.79 1.60 -40.48
N GLU A 472 3.63 2.57 -40.12
CA GLU A 472 4.98 2.76 -40.64
C GLU A 472 6.03 2.33 -39.59
N THR A 473 6.83 1.33 -39.93
CA THR A 473 7.79 0.64 -39.04
C THR A 473 8.89 1.53 -38.43
N HIS A 474 8.97 2.82 -38.79
CA HIS A 474 10.06 3.71 -38.38
C HIS A 474 9.62 5.07 -37.79
N HIS A 475 8.32 5.35 -37.62
CA HIS A 475 7.91 6.63 -37.03
C HIS A 475 8.25 6.68 -35.54
N VAL A 476 9.13 7.61 -35.16
CA VAL A 476 9.40 7.96 -33.76
C VAL A 476 8.55 9.19 -33.41
N PRO A 477 7.76 9.18 -32.32
CA PRO A 477 7.01 10.35 -31.89
C PRO A 477 7.90 11.59 -31.73
N LYS A 478 7.43 12.76 -32.16
CA LYS A 478 8.23 14.01 -32.11
C LYS A 478 8.84 14.29 -30.74
N ALA A 479 8.07 14.06 -29.67
CA ALA A 479 8.49 14.24 -28.28
C ALA A 479 9.65 13.32 -27.85
N PHE A 480 9.97 12.31 -28.67
CA PHE A 480 10.99 11.30 -28.42
C PHE A 480 12.20 11.38 -29.38
N ARG A 481 12.19 12.28 -30.39
CA ARG A 481 13.24 12.38 -31.42
C ARG A 481 14.57 12.99 -30.95
N ARG A 482 14.71 13.35 -29.66
CA ARG A 482 15.95 13.91 -29.08
C ARG A 482 16.12 13.46 -27.62
N PRO A 483 16.67 12.28 -27.34
CA PRO A 483 16.99 11.92 -25.97
C PRO A 483 18.42 12.36 -25.66
N ASP A 484 18.59 13.55 -25.08
CA ASP A 484 19.66 13.78 -24.11
C ASP A 484 19.17 13.30 -22.72
N LEU A 485 18.50 12.14 -22.70
CA LEU A 485 18.01 11.53 -21.47
C LEU A 485 19.17 10.78 -20.83
N PRO A 486 19.42 10.94 -19.52
CA PRO A 486 20.30 10.02 -18.83
C PRO A 486 19.69 8.61 -18.98
N HIS A 487 20.49 7.67 -19.48
CA HIS A 487 20.00 6.34 -19.88
C HIS A 487 20.85 5.29 -19.19
N LYS A 488 20.22 4.43 -18.39
CA LYS A 488 20.81 3.21 -17.84
C LYS A 488 19.81 2.08 -18.05
N VAL A 489 20.27 1.02 -18.71
CA VAL A 489 19.48 -0.19 -18.96
C VAL A 489 19.36 -0.97 -17.64
N PRO A 490 18.20 -1.61 -17.34
CA PRO A 490 18.05 -2.46 -16.17
C PRO A 490 19.21 -3.45 -16.04
N THR A 491 19.95 -3.35 -14.94
CA THR A 491 21.05 -4.27 -14.59
C THR A 491 20.80 -4.77 -13.18
N VAL A 492 19.88 -5.71 -13.03
CA VAL A 492 19.63 -6.35 -11.73
C VAL A 492 20.84 -7.22 -11.39
N PRO A 493 21.47 -7.08 -10.21
CA PRO A 493 22.43 -8.05 -9.73
C PRO A 493 21.68 -9.36 -9.50
N ARG A 494 21.74 -10.28 -10.48
CA ARG A 494 21.22 -11.64 -10.28
C ARG A 494 22.10 -12.26 -9.20
N GLY A 495 21.51 -12.55 -8.04
CA GLY A 495 22.18 -13.30 -6.99
C GLY A 495 22.78 -14.56 -7.60
N GLN A 496 24.10 -14.66 -7.61
CA GLN A 496 24.74 -15.95 -7.86
C GLN A 496 24.27 -16.85 -6.74
N VAL A 497 23.42 -17.82 -7.07
CA VAL A 497 23.24 -18.99 -6.21
C VAL A 497 24.61 -19.64 -6.14
N VAL A 498 25.36 -19.35 -5.08
CA VAL A 498 26.51 -20.16 -4.71
C VAL A 498 25.94 -21.49 -4.27
N VAL A 499 25.77 -22.38 -5.24
CA VAL A 499 25.62 -23.81 -4.95
C VAL A 499 26.97 -24.24 -4.42
N ASP A 500 27.09 -24.29 -3.09
CA ASP A 500 28.26 -24.82 -2.41
C ASP A 500 28.31 -26.33 -2.67
N ASN A 501 28.87 -26.72 -3.80
CA ASN A 501 29.13 -28.11 -4.21
C ASN A 501 30.39 -28.64 -3.51
N SER A 502 30.47 -28.51 -2.19
CA SER A 502 31.60 -29.00 -1.40
C SER A 502 31.24 -30.14 -0.45
N GLN A 503 30.43 -31.12 -0.88
CA GLN A 503 30.43 -32.45 -0.28
C GLN A 503 30.24 -33.57 -1.31
N SER A 504 31.31 -33.92 -2.04
CA SER A 504 31.52 -35.31 -2.46
C SER A 504 32.99 -35.59 -2.77
N SER A 505 33.75 -36.07 -1.79
CA SER A 505 34.92 -36.94 -2.03
C SER A 505 35.32 -37.63 -0.72
N ALA A 506 34.47 -38.54 -0.24
CA ALA A 506 34.95 -39.64 0.60
C ALA A 506 35.66 -40.62 -0.32
N SER A 507 36.99 -40.53 -0.34
CA SER A 507 37.87 -41.47 -1.02
C SER A 507 37.95 -42.78 -0.24
N THR A 508 37.85 -43.86 -0.99
CA THR A 508 38.22 -45.22 -0.62
C THR A 508 39.71 -45.31 -0.28
N SER A 509 40.02 -45.66 0.97
CA SER A 509 41.11 -46.57 1.37
C SER A 509 41.01 -46.87 2.85
#